data_AF-A0A502I8G2-F1
#
_entry.id   AF-A0A502I8G2-F1
#
_cell.length_a   1.000
_cell.length_b   1.000
_cell.length_c   1.000
_cell.angle_alpha   90.00
_cell.angle_beta   90.00
_cell.angle_gamma   90.00
#
_symmetry.space_group_name_H-M   'P 1'
#
loop_
_entity.id
_entity.type
_entity.pdbx_description
1 polymer ?
#
loop_
_entity_poly.entity_id
_entity_poly.type
_entity_poly.pdbx_seq_one_letter_code
_entity_poly.pdbx_strand_id
1 'polypeptide(L)' 'MIQEAWASALRIPVDDANGLAYIRANAKYHLSQDDSQAMDRYFHRVSYLAKARTKVYGDRHRAFGCSRR' A
#
# COMPACT_ATOMS: atom_id res chain seq x y z
N MET A 1 8.34 -12.49 2.27
CA MET A 1 7.85 -11.83 1.02
C MET A 1 6.42 -11.31 1.22
N ILE A 2 5.94 -10.33 0.45
CA ILE A 2 4.59 -9.75 0.66
C ILE A 2 3.45 -10.77 0.50
N GLN A 3 3.62 -11.77 -0.38
CA GLN A 3 2.64 -12.84 -0.59
C GLN A 3 2.49 -13.76 0.62
N GLU A 4 3.58 -14.08 1.31
CA GLU A 4 3.53 -14.90 2.55
C GLU A 4 2.75 -14.19 3.66
N ALA A 5 2.93 -12.88 3.78
CA ALA A 5 2.19 -12.07 4.74
C ALA A 5 0.68 -12.07 4.45
N TRP A 6 0.30 -12.02 3.18
CA TRP A 6 -1.11 -12.13 2.77
C TRP A 6 -1.67 -13.55 2.95
N ALA A 7 -0.91 -14.58 2.59
CA ALA A 7 -1.28 -15.98 2.81
C ALA A 7 -1.56 -16.23 4.31
N SER A 8 -0.68 -15.71 5.18
CA SER A 8 -0.84 -15.76 6.64
C SER A 8 -2.09 -15.01 7.11
N ALA A 9 -2.33 -13.79 6.61
CA ALA A 9 -3.50 -13.00 6.98
C ALA A 9 -4.83 -13.64 6.53
N LEU A 10 -4.83 -14.31 5.38
CA LEU A 10 -5.98 -14.99 4.80
C LEU A 10 -6.12 -16.45 5.27
N ARG A 11 -5.14 -16.98 6.02
CA ARG A 11 -5.05 -18.38 6.47
C ARG A 11 -5.14 -19.39 5.32
N ILE A 12 -4.45 -19.09 4.23
CA ILE A 12 -4.33 -19.98 3.06
C ILE A 12 -2.88 -20.42 2.86
N PRO A 13 -2.64 -21.54 2.16
CA PRO A 13 -1.30 -21.90 1.67
C PRO A 13 -0.67 -20.79 0.83
N VAL A 14 0.65 -20.68 0.86
CA VAL A 14 1.38 -19.66 0.09
C VAL A 14 1.22 -19.87 -1.42
N ASP A 15 1.14 -21.13 -1.86
CA ASP A 15 0.91 -21.47 -3.27
C ASP A 15 -0.45 -20.97 -3.76
N ASP A 16 -1.47 -21.01 -2.90
CA ASP A 16 -2.82 -20.50 -3.20
C ASP A 16 -2.89 -18.96 -3.17
N ALA A 17 -1.93 -18.31 -2.49
CA ALA A 17 -1.81 -16.85 -2.51
C ALA A 17 -1.16 -16.34 -3.81
N ASN A 18 -0.58 -17.22 -4.62
CA ASN A 18 0.03 -16.85 -5.88
C ASN A 18 -1.05 -16.40 -6.89
N GLY A 19 -0.81 -15.26 -7.56
CA GLY A 19 -1.77 -14.69 -8.51
C GLY A 19 -2.97 -13.95 -7.91
N LEU A 20 -3.22 -14.02 -6.59
CA LEU A 20 -4.33 -13.29 -5.95
C LEU A 20 -4.19 -11.76 -6.01
N ALA A 21 -2.96 -11.28 -6.23
CA ALA A 21 -2.69 -9.87 -6.41
C ALA A 21 -1.65 -9.68 -7.50
N TYR A 22 -1.99 -8.82 -8.46
CA TYR A 22 -1.11 -8.48 -9.56
C TYR A 22 -0.12 -7.40 -9.14
N ILE A 23 1.14 -7.80 -8.89
CA ILE A 23 2.24 -6.86 -8.64
C ILE A 23 2.81 -6.44 -10.00
N ARG A 24 2.60 -5.18 -10.37
CA ARG A 24 3.16 -4.61 -11.60
C ARG A 24 4.69 -4.65 -11.55
N ALA A 25 5.33 -4.86 -12.70
CA ALA A 25 6.80 -4.82 -12.81
C ALA A 25 7.41 -3.47 -12.32
N ASN A 26 6.66 -2.38 -12.47
CA ASN A 26 7.02 -1.04 -11.99
C ASN A 26 6.47 -0.70 -10.59
N ALA A 27 6.24 -1.71 -9.73
CA ALA A 27 5.71 -1.50 -8.38
C ALA A 27 6.73 -0.89 -7.40
N LYS A 28 8.03 -0.90 -7.73
CA LYS A 28 9.11 -0.38 -6.88
C LYS A 28 9.53 0.99 -7.36
N TYR A 29 9.68 1.92 -6.41
CA TYR A 29 10.21 3.25 -6.63
C TYR A 29 11.46 3.42 -5.77
N HIS A 30 12.52 3.95 -6.37
CA HIS A 30 13.68 4.42 -5.64
C HIS A 30 13.51 5.92 -5.42
N LEU A 31 13.54 6.34 -4.16
CA LEU A 31 13.40 7.74 -3.77
C LEU A 31 14.75 8.23 -3.25
N SER A 32 15.25 9.30 -3.84
CA SER A 32 16.41 10.03 -3.35
C SER A 32 15.97 11.45 -2.97
N GLN A 33 16.61 12.04 -1.96
CA GLN A 33 16.35 13.43 -1.58
C GLN A 33 16.76 14.41 -2.70
N ASP A 34 17.71 13.99 -3.54
CA ASP A 34 18.23 14.81 -4.64
C ASP A 34 17.36 14.78 -5.91
N ASP A 35 16.31 13.94 -5.95
CA ASP A 35 15.40 13.80 -7.10
C ASP A 35 13.96 14.13 -6.72
N SER A 36 13.67 15.44 -6.65
CA SER A 36 12.33 15.96 -6.37
C SER A 36 11.29 15.50 -7.40
N GLN A 37 11.69 15.31 -8.66
CA GLN A 37 10.75 14.85 -9.70
C GLN A 37 10.35 13.38 -9.50
N ALA A 38 11.28 12.52 -9.05
CA ALA A 38 10.94 11.15 -8.66
C ALA A 38 9.96 11.13 -7.49
N MET A 39 10.15 12.04 -6.52
CA MET A 39 9.23 12.22 -5.41
C MET A 39 7.82 12.60 -5.88
N ASP A 40 7.69 13.57 -6.78
CA ASP A 40 6.39 14.01 -7.32
C ASP A 40 5.68 12.89 -8.09
N ARG A 41 6.41 12.18 -8.97
CA ARG A 41 5.87 11.03 -9.70
C ARG A 41 5.39 9.93 -8.74
N TYR A 42 6.14 9.69 -7.68
CA TYR A 42 5.77 8.73 -6.65
C TYR A 42 4.51 9.18 -5.90
N PHE A 43 4.43 10.43 -5.44
CA PHE A 43 3.26 10.98 -4.76
C PHE A 43 2.01 10.89 -5.63
N HIS A 44 2.11 11.25 -6.90
CA HIS A 44 1.02 11.09 -7.86
C HIS A 44 0.60 9.61 -7.98
N ARG A 45 1.57 8.70 -8.13
CA ARG A 45 1.30 7.25 -8.23
C ARG A 45 0.61 6.68 -7.01
N VAL A 46 0.95 7.11 -5.79
CA VAL A 46 0.34 6.59 -4.55
C VAL A 46 -0.95 7.30 -4.15
N SER A 47 -1.30 8.42 -4.81
CA SER A 47 -2.51 9.20 -4.50
C SER A 47 -3.80 8.38 -4.54
N TYR A 48 -3.88 7.33 -5.35
CA TYR A 48 -5.05 6.42 -5.39
C TYR A 48 -5.32 5.71 -4.06
N LEU A 49 -4.29 5.49 -3.23
CA LEU A 49 -4.43 4.86 -1.91
C LEU A 49 -5.18 5.76 -0.91
N ALA A 50 -5.21 7.07 -1.16
CA ALA A 50 -5.88 8.00 -0.26
C ALA A 50 -7.40 7.75 -0.19
N LYS A 51 -8.00 7.05 -1.18
CA LYS A 51 -9.45 6.81 -1.32
C LYS A 51 -10.27 8.08 -1.02
N ALA A 52 -9.75 9.25 -1.39
CA ALA A 52 -10.26 10.54 -0.91
C ALA A 52 -11.77 10.72 -1.17
N ARG A 53 -12.25 10.25 -2.34
CA ARG A 53 -13.67 10.33 -2.74
C ARG A 53 -14.63 9.63 -1.77
N THR A 54 -14.21 8.54 -1.12
CA THR A 54 -15.06 7.76 -0.21
C THR A 54 -14.52 7.76 1.22
N LYS A 55 -13.51 8.57 1.51
CA LYS A 55 -12.92 8.64 2.84
C LYS A 55 -13.87 9.48 3.69
N VAL A 56 -14.41 8.86 4.74
CA VAL A 56 -15.23 9.56 5.72
C VAL A 56 -14.29 10.38 6.61
N TYR A 57 -14.45 11.70 6.58
CA TYR A 57 -13.70 12.63 7.43
C TYR A 57 -14.61 13.12 8.56
N GLY A 58 -14.06 13.37 9.75
CA GLY A 58 -14.79 14.01 10.86
C GLY A 58 -15.43 13.07 11.90
N ASP A 59 -15.60 11.78 11.61
CA ASP A 59 -16.27 10.82 12.53
C ASP A 59 -15.42 10.36 13.72
N ARG A 60 -14.27 11.00 13.98
CA ARG A 60 -13.26 10.58 14.99
C ARG A 60 -12.81 9.11 14.87
N HIS A 61 -13.18 8.44 13.78
CA HIS A 61 -12.89 7.04 13.54
C HIS A 61 -11.47 6.91 12.99
N ARG A 62 -10.62 6.15 13.70
CA ARG A 62 -9.24 5.89 13.28
C ARG A 62 -9.24 4.73 12.30
N ALA A 63 -9.13 5.02 11.00
CA ALA A 63 -9.10 4.01 9.94
C ALA A 63 -7.83 3.12 9.95
N PHE A 64 -6.78 3.58 10.63
CA PHE A 64 -5.56 2.81 10.86
C PHE A 64 -5.30 2.75 12.37
N GLY A 65 -5.21 1.54 12.91
CA GLY A 65 -4.70 1.33 14.26
C GLY A 65 -3.22 1.69 14.29
N CYS A 66 -2.87 2.92 14.66
CA CYS A 66 -1.48 3.25 14.94
C CYS A 66 -1.04 2.46 16.18
N SER A 67 0.19 1.93 16.12
CA SER A 67 0.92 1.51 17.32
C SER A 67 0.87 2.65 18.34
N ARG A 68 0.36 2.35 19.53
CA ARG A 68 0.45 3.24 20.69
C ARG A 68 1.75 2.91 21.43
N ARG A 69 2.84 3.54 21.01
CA ARG A 69 3.98 3.78 21.88
C ARG A 69 4.22 5.27 21.93
#